data_AF-A0A533SDS2-F1
#
_entry.id   AF-A0A533SDS2-F1
#
_cell.length_a   1.000
_cell.length_b   1.000
_cell.length_c   1.000
_cell.angle_alpha   90.00
_cell.angle_beta   90.00
_cell.angle_gamma   90.00
#
_symmetry.space_group_name_H-M   'P 1'
#
loop_
_entity.id
_entity.type
_entity.pdbx_description
1 polymer ?
#
loop_
_entity_poly.entity_id
_entity_poly.type
_entity_poly.pdbx_seq_one_letter_code
_entity_poly.pdbx_strand_id
1 'polypeptide(L)'
;MVARNVSDPLSVTQGVMAAMNDRSARFLQHLPFGQQHPYDQDPEERFPRQPIAGEPVTLGVKTAPGSKSGRVWAVWQNTKEPSEHTVPGKWVSSSPDFELWQITLPAFDVGQTIRYQIFREGDGWRAQTDWFEFDVFAWEEFDRILSADEKEGLISVLFGNARQEQCI
;
A
#
# COMPACT_ATOMS: atom_id res chain seq x y z
N MET A 1 53.43 -17.00 -42.79
CA MET A 1 53.96 -16.10 -41.74
C MET A 1 53.93 -14.70 -42.36
N VAL A 2 53.06 -13.73 -42.05
CA VAL A 2 52.25 -13.34 -40.88
C VAL A 2 51.03 -12.58 -41.44
N ALA A 3 49.83 -12.74 -40.87
CA ALA A 3 48.74 -11.77 -41.06
C ALA A 3 48.34 -11.23 -39.69
N ARG A 4 48.42 -9.90 -39.55
CA ARG A 4 48.18 -9.14 -38.31
C ARG A 4 46.68 -8.90 -38.15
N ASN A 5 46.15 -9.21 -36.97
CA ASN A 5 44.82 -8.75 -36.55
C ASN A 5 44.88 -7.25 -36.26
N VAL A 6 44.01 -6.47 -36.90
CA VAL A 6 43.68 -5.10 -36.50
C VAL A 6 42.28 -5.16 -35.89
N SER A 7 42.19 -4.90 -34.59
CA SER A 7 40.92 -4.84 -33.86
C SER A 7 40.35 -3.43 -33.96
N ASP A 8 39.10 -3.34 -34.42
CA ASP A 8 38.32 -2.11 -34.55
C ASP A 8 37.87 -1.60 -33.16
N PRO A 9 38.09 -0.32 -32.80
CA PRO A 9 37.79 0.20 -31.45
C PRO A 9 36.33 0.63 -31.23
N LEU A 10 35.40 0.38 -32.16
CA LEU A 10 34.02 0.88 -32.09
C LEU A 10 33.00 -0.08 -31.44
N SER A 11 33.39 -1.30 -31.07
CA SER A 11 32.44 -2.28 -30.47
C SER A 11 32.15 -2.09 -28.98
N VAL A 12 32.84 -1.18 -28.28
CA VAL A 12 32.70 -1.06 -26.82
C VAL A 12 31.49 -0.21 -26.40
N THR A 13 31.04 0.73 -27.23
CA THR A 13 29.97 1.68 -26.83
C THR A 13 28.56 1.10 -26.98
N GLN A 14 28.36 0.03 -27.75
CA GLN A 14 27.04 -0.63 -27.87
C GLN A 14 26.71 -1.57 -26.71
N GLY A 15 27.70 -2.01 -25.91
CA GLY A 15 27.47 -2.93 -24.79
C GLY A 15 26.83 -2.30 -23.56
N VAL A 16 27.00 -0.99 -23.34
CA VAL A 16 26.55 -0.32 -22.11
C VAL A 16 25.10 0.17 -22.20
N MET A 17 24.59 0.46 -23.41
CA MET A 17 23.18 0.85 -23.61
C MET A 17 22.22 -0.35 -23.72
N ALA A 18 22.73 -1.56 -23.95
CA ALA A 18 21.93 -2.79 -24.06
C ALA A 18 21.53 -3.40 -22.71
N ALA A 19 22.12 -2.94 -21.60
CA ALA A 19 21.80 -3.40 -20.24
C ALA A 19 20.63 -2.65 -19.58
N MET A 20 20.06 -1.63 -20.24
CA MET A 20 18.96 -0.79 -19.70
C MET A 20 17.60 -1.12 -20.32
N ASN A 21 17.39 -2.35 -20.81
CA ASN A 21 16.11 -2.71 -21.42
C ASN A 21 15.68 -4.14 -21.05
N ASP A 22 15.82 -4.52 -19.78
CA ASP A 22 15.12 -5.69 -19.27
C ASP A 22 13.64 -5.34 -19.03
N ARG A 23 12.87 -5.27 -20.12
CA ARG A 23 11.40 -5.19 -20.10
C ARG A 23 10.75 -6.48 -19.58
N SER A 24 11.53 -7.42 -19.06
CA SER A 24 11.11 -8.70 -18.51
C SER A 24 11.09 -8.70 -16.97
N ALA A 25 11.44 -7.58 -16.32
CA ALA A 25 11.37 -7.47 -14.86
C ALA A 25 9.91 -7.58 -14.40
N ARG A 26 9.53 -8.78 -13.96
CA ARG A 26 8.22 -9.09 -13.39
C ARG A 26 8.20 -8.60 -11.94
N PHE A 27 7.33 -7.64 -11.63
CA PHE A 27 7.21 -7.08 -10.30
C PHE A 27 5.74 -6.86 -9.91
N LEU A 28 5.49 -6.94 -8.60
CA LEU A 28 4.26 -6.57 -7.93
C LEU A 28 4.66 -5.64 -6.78
N GLN A 29 4.20 -4.40 -6.83
CA GLN A 29 4.58 -3.36 -5.89
C GLN A 29 3.34 -2.71 -5.27
N HIS A 30 3.37 -2.64 -3.95
CA HIS A 30 2.44 -1.87 -3.13
C HIS A 30 3.25 -1.27 -1.99
N LEU A 31 3.11 0.03 -1.76
CA LEU A 31 3.85 0.77 -0.74
C LEU A 31 2.82 1.52 0.11
N PRO A 32 2.31 0.95 1.22
CA PRO A 32 1.19 1.52 1.97
C PRO A 32 1.35 3.02 2.32
N PHE A 33 2.58 3.46 2.57
CA PHE A 33 2.90 4.84 2.91
C PHE A 33 3.60 5.62 1.78
N GLY A 34 3.95 4.96 0.67
CA GLY A 34 4.74 5.51 -0.43
C GLY A 34 5.94 6.33 0.03
N GLN A 35 6.08 7.52 -0.53
CA GLN A 35 7.10 8.49 -0.14
C GLN A 35 6.68 9.39 1.04
N GLN A 36 5.46 9.21 1.55
CA GLN A 36 4.85 10.07 2.58
C GLN A 36 4.84 11.55 2.19
N HIS A 37 4.79 11.85 0.88
CA HIS A 37 4.69 13.23 0.43
C HIS A 37 3.37 13.83 0.94
N PRO A 38 3.39 15.05 1.51
CA PRO A 38 2.22 15.63 2.17
C PRO A 38 1.10 16.02 1.20
N TYR A 39 1.43 16.28 -0.06
CA TYR A 39 0.48 16.80 -1.06
C TYR A 39 0.29 15.89 -2.27
N ASP A 40 1.17 14.90 -2.44
CA ASP A 40 1.12 13.98 -3.56
C ASP A 40 1.08 12.56 -3.01
N GLN A 41 0.35 11.72 -3.74
CA GLN A 41 0.20 10.34 -3.38
C GLN A 41 0.53 9.48 -4.58
N ASP A 42 1.49 8.57 -4.39
CA ASP A 42 1.89 7.64 -5.43
C ASP A 42 0.76 6.62 -5.68
N PRO A 43 0.59 6.15 -6.94
CA PRO A 43 -0.51 5.27 -7.30
C PRO A 43 -0.40 3.85 -6.71
N GLU A 44 0.76 3.47 -6.16
CA GLU A 44 0.98 2.24 -5.42
C GLU A 44 0.71 2.34 -3.90
N GLU A 45 0.20 3.48 -3.43
CA GLU A 45 -0.07 3.72 -2.01
C GLU A 45 -1.42 3.23 -1.50
N ARG A 46 -1.55 3.13 -0.17
CA ARG A 46 -2.85 2.97 0.49
C ARG A 46 -3.50 4.33 0.73
N PHE A 47 -4.80 4.43 0.48
CA PHE A 47 -5.61 5.62 0.79
C PHE A 47 -6.88 5.28 1.57
N PRO A 48 -7.18 5.97 2.67
CA PRO A 48 -6.26 6.85 3.40
C PRO A 48 -5.06 6.07 3.98
N ARG A 49 -3.88 6.71 4.10
CA ARG A 49 -2.68 6.08 4.67
C ARG A 49 -2.92 5.55 6.08
N GLN A 50 -3.73 6.29 6.84
CA GLN A 50 -4.27 5.93 8.15
C GLN A 50 -5.79 5.75 8.02
N PRO A 51 -6.28 4.49 7.94
CA PRO A 51 -7.70 4.19 7.84
C PRO A 51 -8.55 4.76 8.97
N ILE A 52 -9.69 5.33 8.59
CA ILE A 52 -10.68 5.93 9.48
C ILE A 52 -11.93 5.05 9.46
N ALA A 53 -12.54 4.85 10.63
CA ALA A 53 -13.73 4.05 10.80
C ALA A 53 -14.87 4.55 9.91
N GLY A 54 -15.59 3.61 9.28
CA GLY A 54 -16.69 3.92 8.38
C GLY A 54 -16.27 4.34 6.96
N GLU A 55 -14.98 4.51 6.67
CA GLU A 55 -14.47 4.82 5.34
C GLU A 55 -13.82 3.60 4.67
N PRO A 56 -14.05 3.37 3.36
CA PRO A 56 -13.38 2.30 2.64
C PRO A 56 -11.88 2.60 2.45
N VAL A 57 -11.08 1.54 2.35
CA VAL A 57 -9.63 1.65 2.13
C VAL A 57 -9.27 1.23 0.72
N THR A 58 -8.63 2.12 -0.04
CA THR A 58 -8.10 1.84 -1.38
C THR A 58 -6.65 1.41 -1.29
N LEU A 59 -6.31 0.28 -1.91
CA LEU A 59 -4.94 -0.20 -2.09
C LEU A 59 -4.54 0.03 -3.54
N GLY A 60 -3.60 0.94 -3.75
CA GLY A 60 -2.95 1.15 -5.03
C GLY A 60 -1.90 0.08 -5.30
N VAL A 61 -1.85 -0.46 -6.52
CA VAL A 61 -0.94 -1.54 -6.88
C VAL A 61 -0.32 -1.27 -8.24
N LYS A 62 1.00 -1.40 -8.32
CA LYS A 62 1.77 -1.27 -9.55
C LYS A 62 2.33 -2.64 -9.92
N THR A 63 2.14 -3.06 -11.15
CA THR A 63 2.66 -4.34 -11.66
C THR A 63 3.46 -4.14 -12.92
N ALA A 64 4.34 -5.09 -13.23
CA ALA A 64 4.90 -5.19 -14.58
C ALA A 64 3.75 -5.32 -15.60
N PRO A 65 3.91 -4.78 -16.83
CA PRO A 65 2.91 -4.91 -17.88
C PRO A 65 2.59 -6.38 -18.16
N GLY A 66 1.30 -6.73 -18.14
CA GLY A 66 0.81 -8.05 -18.50
C GLY A 66 0.03 -8.06 -19.80
N SER A 67 -0.35 -9.26 -20.26
CA SER A 67 -1.47 -9.32 -21.19
C SER A 67 -2.76 -8.98 -20.44
N LYS A 68 -3.77 -8.48 -21.16
CA LYS A 68 -5.08 -8.06 -20.61
C LYS A 68 -5.83 -9.12 -19.79
N SER A 69 -5.29 -10.34 -19.68
CA SER A 69 -5.84 -11.47 -18.93
C SER A 69 -5.29 -11.60 -17.50
N GLY A 70 -4.42 -10.68 -17.06
CA GLY A 70 -3.92 -10.65 -15.69
C GLY A 70 -5.01 -10.33 -14.66
N ARG A 71 -4.86 -10.85 -13.44
CA ARG A 71 -5.71 -10.54 -12.29
C ARG A 71 -4.86 -10.07 -11.11
N VAL A 72 -5.39 -9.09 -10.39
CA VAL A 72 -4.85 -8.59 -9.12
C VAL A 72 -5.95 -8.68 -8.08
N TRP A 73 -5.66 -9.11 -6.86
CA TRP A 73 -6.62 -9.18 -5.76
C TRP A 73 -5.92 -9.05 -4.41
N ALA A 74 -6.68 -8.67 -3.38
CA ALA A 74 -6.23 -8.74 -2.00
C ALA A 74 -6.96 -9.83 -1.24
N VAL A 75 -6.26 -10.40 -0.28
CA VAL A 75 -6.83 -11.17 0.81
C VAL A 75 -6.63 -10.36 2.09
N TRP A 76 -7.68 -10.20 2.90
CA TRP A 76 -7.60 -9.49 4.18
C TRP A 76 -8.30 -10.24 5.31
N GLN A 77 -7.87 -9.96 6.53
CA GLN A 77 -8.37 -10.55 7.76
C GLN A 77 -8.37 -9.51 8.89
N ASN A 78 -9.37 -9.54 9.77
CA ASN A 78 -9.30 -8.89 11.08
C ASN A 78 -8.43 -9.76 12.00
N THR A 79 -7.43 -9.20 12.67
CA THR A 79 -6.52 -9.97 13.52
C THR A 79 -7.20 -10.54 14.76
N LYS A 80 -8.26 -9.91 15.25
CA LYS A 80 -9.04 -10.37 16.41
C LYS A 80 -9.98 -11.53 16.05
N GLU A 81 -10.54 -11.51 14.86
CA GLU A 81 -11.47 -12.52 14.34
C GLU A 81 -11.07 -12.88 12.90
N PRO A 82 -10.09 -13.79 12.72
CA PRO A 82 -9.44 -14.04 11.43
C PRO A 82 -10.34 -14.88 10.52
N SER A 83 -11.34 -14.22 9.95
CA SER A 83 -12.06 -14.67 8.76
C SER A 83 -11.37 -14.11 7.53
N GLU A 84 -11.13 -14.97 6.54
CA GLU A 84 -10.46 -14.58 5.31
C GLU A 84 -11.45 -14.02 4.29
N HIS A 85 -11.14 -12.84 3.76
CA HIS A 85 -11.96 -12.17 2.75
C HIS A 85 -11.12 -11.85 1.52
N THR A 86 -11.67 -12.11 0.34
CA THR A 86 -11.01 -11.83 -0.95
C THR A 86 -11.70 -10.67 -1.66
N VAL A 87 -10.91 -9.71 -2.14
CA VAL A 87 -11.40 -8.54 -2.87
C VAL A 87 -10.66 -8.41 -4.20
N PRO A 88 -11.37 -8.37 -5.34
CA PRO A 88 -10.72 -8.22 -6.64
C PRO A 88 -10.19 -6.79 -6.83
N GLY A 89 -9.06 -6.69 -7.52
CA GLY A 89 -8.51 -5.43 -8.02
C GLY A 89 -9.17 -5.03 -9.34
N LYS A 90 -9.34 -3.73 -9.51
CA LYS A 90 -9.79 -3.09 -10.75
C LYS A 90 -8.58 -2.51 -11.47
N TRP A 91 -8.47 -2.80 -12.75
CA TRP A 91 -7.49 -2.16 -13.62
C TRP A 91 -7.82 -0.67 -13.76
N VAL A 92 -6.80 0.20 -13.68
CA VAL A 92 -6.95 1.65 -13.76
C VAL A 92 -6.35 2.18 -15.05
N SER A 93 -5.08 1.88 -15.30
CA SER A 93 -4.35 2.35 -16.49
C SER A 93 -3.14 1.48 -16.78
N SER A 94 -2.57 1.65 -17.97
CA SER A 94 -1.32 1.03 -18.36
C SER A 94 -0.37 2.02 -19.01
N SER A 95 0.91 1.76 -18.84
CA SER A 95 2.02 2.39 -19.55
C SER A 95 2.92 1.29 -20.15
N PRO A 96 3.90 1.63 -21.00
CA PRO A 96 4.87 0.66 -21.48
C PRO A 96 5.69 -0.04 -20.37
N ASP A 97 5.77 0.58 -19.18
CA ASP A 97 6.65 0.14 -18.10
C ASP A 97 5.89 -0.50 -16.92
N PHE A 98 4.59 -0.21 -16.77
CA PHE A 98 3.78 -0.74 -15.68
C PHE A 98 2.27 -0.67 -15.94
N GLU A 99 1.52 -1.45 -15.17
CA GLU A 99 0.07 -1.33 -15.03
C GLU A 99 -0.29 -0.88 -13.62
N LEU A 100 -1.36 -0.09 -13.52
CA LEU A 100 -1.92 0.38 -12.26
C LEU A 100 -3.26 -0.28 -11.99
N TRP A 101 -3.41 -0.73 -10.76
CA TRP A 101 -4.60 -1.38 -10.24
C TRP A 101 -5.02 -0.75 -8.92
N GLN A 102 -6.31 -0.83 -8.61
CA GLN A 102 -6.86 -0.42 -7.33
C GLN A 102 -7.74 -1.52 -6.75
N ILE A 103 -7.54 -1.82 -5.47
CA ILE A 103 -8.38 -2.75 -4.71
C ILE A 103 -9.09 -1.93 -3.63
N THR A 104 -10.42 -2.02 -3.55
CA THR A 104 -11.20 -1.28 -2.54
C THR A 104 -11.65 -2.24 -1.45
N LEU A 105 -10.95 -2.23 -0.32
CA LEU A 105 -11.40 -2.91 0.90
C LEU A 105 -12.66 -2.22 1.46
N PRO A 106 -13.53 -2.95 2.17
CA PRO A 106 -14.72 -2.36 2.78
C PRO A 106 -14.34 -1.33 3.85
N ALA A 107 -15.34 -0.60 4.34
CA ALA A 107 -15.19 0.15 5.58
C ALA A 107 -15.07 -0.78 6.78
N PHE A 108 -14.34 -0.33 7.80
CA PHE A 108 -14.06 -1.08 9.02
C PHE A 108 -14.50 -0.31 10.26
N ASP A 109 -14.62 -1.01 11.37
CA ASP A 109 -15.00 -0.43 12.65
C ASP A 109 -13.77 0.04 13.44
N VAL A 110 -13.94 1.06 14.28
CA VAL A 110 -12.88 1.59 15.15
C VAL A 110 -12.26 0.50 16.03
N GLY A 111 -10.93 0.50 16.15
CA GLY A 111 -10.21 -0.45 16.99
C GLY A 111 -10.08 -1.87 16.40
N GLN A 112 -10.51 -2.08 15.15
CA GLN A 112 -10.12 -3.24 14.36
C GLN A 112 -8.69 -3.06 13.85
N THR A 113 -7.95 -4.16 13.82
CA THR A 113 -6.63 -4.25 13.19
C THR A 113 -6.76 -5.17 11.99
N ILE A 114 -6.46 -4.63 10.81
CA ILE A 114 -6.65 -5.33 9.54
C ILE A 114 -5.28 -5.68 8.98
N ARG A 115 -5.08 -6.96 8.67
CA ARG A 115 -3.93 -7.44 7.90
C ARG A 115 -4.37 -7.83 6.50
N TYR A 116 -3.53 -7.54 5.50
CA TYR A 116 -3.81 -7.88 4.11
C TYR A 116 -2.56 -8.25 3.33
N GLN A 117 -2.76 -9.04 2.28
CA GLN A 117 -1.75 -9.44 1.32
C GLN A 117 -2.31 -9.29 -0.09
N ILE A 118 -1.48 -8.81 -1.02
CA ILE A 118 -1.88 -8.59 -2.41
C ILE A 118 -1.27 -9.67 -3.27
N PHE A 119 -2.03 -10.12 -4.25
CA PHE A 119 -1.66 -11.16 -5.20
C PHE A 119 -1.82 -10.67 -6.63
N ARG A 120 -0.98 -11.20 -7.50
CA ARG A 120 -1.07 -11.03 -8.95
C ARG A 120 -0.89 -12.37 -9.63
N GLU A 121 -1.68 -12.63 -10.65
CA GLU A 121 -1.54 -13.82 -11.49
C GLU A 121 -1.90 -13.51 -12.95
N GLY A 122 -1.13 -14.04 -13.90
CA GLY A 122 -1.34 -13.86 -15.34
C GLY A 122 -0.08 -14.16 -16.12
N ASP A 123 -0.16 -14.42 -17.43
CA ASP A 123 1.01 -14.56 -18.30
C ASP A 123 2.05 -15.60 -17.83
N GLY A 124 1.58 -16.67 -17.17
CA GLY A 124 2.45 -17.71 -16.61
C GLY A 124 3.30 -17.25 -15.41
N TRP A 125 2.97 -16.11 -14.79
CA TRP A 125 3.63 -15.61 -13.59
C TRP A 125 2.62 -15.33 -12.47
N ARG A 126 3.00 -15.68 -11.24
CA ARG A 126 2.27 -15.38 -10.02
C ARG A 126 3.21 -14.73 -9.01
N ALA A 127 2.70 -13.75 -8.28
CA ALA A 127 3.40 -13.14 -7.16
C ALA A 127 2.44 -12.74 -6.06
N GLN A 128 3.01 -12.50 -4.89
CA GLN A 128 2.33 -11.96 -3.72
C GLN A 128 3.27 -11.02 -2.97
N THR A 129 2.71 -10.08 -2.22
CA THR A 129 3.47 -9.22 -1.30
C THR A 129 3.72 -9.95 0.02
N ASP A 130 4.44 -9.32 0.94
CA ASP A 130 4.32 -9.65 2.37
C ASP A 130 2.95 -9.21 2.92
N TRP A 131 2.69 -9.56 4.18
CA TRP A 131 1.55 -9.04 4.91
C TRP A 131 1.78 -7.60 5.32
N PHE A 132 0.79 -6.76 5.08
CA PHE A 132 0.71 -5.40 5.61
C PHE A 132 -0.38 -5.32 6.66
N GLU A 133 -0.28 -4.34 7.55
CA GLU A 133 -1.25 -4.13 8.62
C GLU A 133 -1.62 -2.65 8.76
N PHE A 134 -2.81 -2.38 9.30
CA PHE A 134 -3.20 -1.09 9.84
C PHE A 134 -4.24 -1.23 10.95
N ASP A 135 -4.28 -0.21 11.80
CA ASP A 135 -5.36 0.00 12.75
C ASP A 135 -6.38 0.99 12.19
N VAL A 136 -7.64 0.79 12.56
CA VAL A 136 -8.75 1.65 12.16
C VAL A 136 -9.01 2.67 13.26
N PHE A 137 -8.77 3.94 12.95
CA PHE A 137 -8.93 5.04 13.90
C PHE A 137 -10.30 5.69 13.79
N ALA A 138 -10.70 6.41 14.83
CA ALA A 138 -11.84 7.32 14.77
C ALA A 138 -11.50 8.60 15.53
N TRP A 139 -12.20 9.68 15.21
CA TRP A 139 -12.15 10.88 16.03
C TRP A 139 -12.86 10.61 17.35
N GLU A 140 -12.18 10.96 18.44
CA GLU A 140 -12.75 10.95 19.77
C GLU A 140 -12.89 12.40 20.25
N GLU A 141 -14.09 12.75 20.70
CA GLU A 141 -14.39 14.07 21.24
C GLU A 141 -14.58 13.95 22.76
N PHE A 142 -13.98 14.89 23.49
CA PHE A 142 -14.26 15.07 24.91
C PHE A 142 -15.44 16.03 25.07
N ASP A 143 -16.45 15.62 25.82
CA ASP A 143 -17.70 16.39 25.97
C ASP A 143 -17.80 17.15 27.30
N ARG A 144 -16.90 16.87 28.25
CA ARG A 144 -16.91 17.50 29.57
C ARG A 144 -15.56 17.52 30.25
N ILE A 145 -15.43 18.43 31.21
CA ILE A 145 -14.34 18.45 32.20
C ILE A 145 -14.83 17.71 33.44
N LEU A 146 -14.08 16.69 33.86
CA LEU A 146 -14.33 15.92 35.08
C LEU A 146 -13.68 16.58 36.30
N SER A 147 -12.48 17.13 36.16
CA SER A 147 -11.81 17.88 37.21
C SER A 147 -10.73 18.81 36.66
N ALA A 148 -10.34 19.80 37.45
CA ALA A 148 -9.18 20.64 37.21
C ALA A 148 -8.43 20.86 38.53
N ASP A 149 -7.10 20.69 38.50
CA ASP A 149 -6.23 20.88 39.66
C ASP A 149 -5.04 21.75 39.26
N GLU A 150 -4.62 22.65 40.15
CA GLU A 150 -3.43 23.49 39.95
C GLU A 150 -2.37 23.13 40.99
N LYS A 151 -1.18 22.76 40.52
CA LYS A 151 -0.03 22.50 41.38
C LYS A 151 1.22 23.10 40.76
N GLU A 152 1.91 23.93 41.54
CA GLU A 152 3.20 24.54 41.16
C GLU A 152 3.14 25.29 39.82
N GLY A 153 2.01 25.91 39.51
CA GLY A 153 1.79 26.65 38.25
C GLY A 153 1.42 25.78 37.04
N LEU A 154 1.23 24.46 37.22
CA LEU A 154 0.68 23.56 36.21
C LEU A 154 -0.81 23.31 36.45
N ILE A 155 -1.63 23.50 35.41
CA ILE A 155 -3.06 23.13 35.44
C ILE A 155 -3.23 21.76 34.77
N SER A 156 -3.76 20.81 35.52
CA SER A 156 -4.16 19.49 35.00
C SER A 156 -5.67 19.45 34.87
N VAL A 157 -6.17 19.19 33.66
CA VAL A 157 -7.61 19.07 33.38
C VAL A 157 -7.90 17.63 32.98
N LEU A 158 -8.79 16.98 33.73
CA LEU A 158 -9.31 15.66 33.38
C LEU A 158 -10.56 15.83 32.53
N PHE A 159 -10.57 15.23 31.35
CA PHE A 159 -11.70 15.25 30.43
C PHE A 159 -12.46 13.93 30.46
N GLY A 160 -13.75 13.98 30.15
CA GLY A 160 -14.63 12.82 30.04
C GLY A 160 -15.32 12.76 28.67
N ASN A 161 -15.84 11.59 28.34
CA ASN A 161 -16.59 11.31 27.12
C ASN A 161 -17.74 10.34 27.44
N ALA A 162 -18.99 10.76 27.21
CA ALA A 162 -20.18 9.95 27.51
C ALA A 162 -20.25 8.64 26.71
N ARG A 163 -19.56 8.52 25.57
CA ARG A 163 -19.55 7.29 24.76
C ARG A 163 -18.72 6.16 25.36
N GLN A 164 -17.65 6.46 26.11
CA GLN A 164 -16.81 5.41 26.71
C GLN A 164 -17.51 4.72 27.90
N GLU A 165 -18.39 5.42 28.61
CA GLU A 165 -19.10 4.90 29.79
C GLU A 165 -20.20 3.88 29.45
N GLN A 166 -20.50 3.67 28.16
CA GLN A 166 -21.46 2.65 27.69
C GLN A 166 -20.79 1.34 27.25
N CYS A 167 -19.44 1.29 27.23
CA CYS A 167 -18.66 0.12 26.84
C CYS A 167 -17.98 -0.60 28.04
N ILE A 168 -18.34 -0.26 29.29
CA ILE A 168 -17.83 -0.90 30.52
C ILE A 168 -18.93 -1.74 31.16
#